data_AF-A0A4Y2DR80-F1
#
_entry.id   AF-A0A4Y2DR80-F1
#
_cell.length_a   1.000
_cell.length_b   1.000
_cell.length_c   1.000
_cell.angle_alpha   90.00
_cell.angle_beta   90.00
_cell.angle_gamma   90.00
#
_symmetry.space_group_name_H-M   'P 1'
#
loop_
_entity.id
_entity.type
_entity.pdbx_description
1 polymer ?
#
loop_
_entity_poly.entity_id
_entity_poly.type
_entity_poly.pdbx_seq_one_letter_code
_entity_poly.pdbx_strand_id
1 'polypeptide(L)'
;MGCNMSLKIHFLHSHLEFYPENRGSVSDKNDEQFHQDISNMGARYRGKWNPKMLADYFLDIENGYSSSQAQSTGQVHKKVKKVDFLSLAAELGLDVSPTVGNLELIKLIQSSAEYEQETFKDILRAVTSARVQKEKEERAKKEREERKGRKRRRQEREREREKGREKKGKREREREKEREWEKEKKARENAVLLKKKEIENAILLNQMKLETEAKRIESTTEERVKCSFDVHHLIQALNPKIGDINLYLTLFERQLKTAKVKVYIHHISLLPNDMVQLISREPEEVIEYYE
;
A
#
# COMPACT_ATOMS: atom_id res chain seq x y z
N MET A 1 -24.75 34.21 -5.38
CA MET A 1 -24.94 33.07 -4.47
C MET A 1 -25.75 32.03 -5.21
N GLY A 2 -25.13 30.95 -5.68
CA GLY A 2 -25.80 29.92 -6.50
C GLY A 2 -26.34 28.79 -5.64
N CYS A 3 -27.66 28.65 -5.57
CA CYS A 3 -28.31 27.51 -4.92
C CYS A 3 -28.17 26.26 -5.78
N ASN A 4 -27.69 25.18 -5.17
CA ASN A 4 -27.46 23.88 -5.81
C ASN A 4 -28.79 23.10 -5.84
N MET A 5 -29.62 23.27 -6.88
CA MET A 5 -30.85 22.49 -7.03
C MET A 5 -30.58 21.17 -7.74
N SER A 6 -31.24 20.10 -7.30
CA SER A 6 -31.14 18.79 -7.97
C SER A 6 -31.64 18.88 -9.41
N LEU A 7 -31.01 18.12 -10.32
CA LEU A 7 -31.32 18.11 -11.75
C LEU A 7 -32.81 17.87 -12.06
N LYS A 8 -33.51 17.14 -11.16
CA LYS A 8 -34.96 16.86 -11.25
C LYS A 8 -35.82 18.11 -11.01
N ILE A 9 -35.40 19.02 -10.13
CA ILE A 9 -36.11 20.27 -9.85
C ILE A 9 -35.89 21.28 -10.98
N HIS A 10 -34.67 21.35 -11.52
CA HIS A 10 -34.38 22.16 -12.71
C HIS A 10 -35.19 21.71 -13.94
N PHE A 11 -35.31 20.40 -14.14
CA PHE A 11 -36.10 19.83 -15.23
C PHE A 11 -37.60 20.12 -15.07
N LEU A 12 -38.15 20.01 -13.86
CA LEU A 12 -39.55 20.33 -13.59
C LEU A 12 -39.84 21.83 -13.74
N HIS A 13 -38.96 22.70 -13.26
CA HIS A 13 -39.19 24.15 -13.30
C HIS A 13 -39.13 24.73 -14.71
N SER A 14 -38.28 24.18 -15.58
CA SER A 14 -38.10 24.66 -16.97
C SER A 14 -39.18 24.16 -17.94
N HIS A 15 -40.01 23.18 -17.54
CA HIS A 15 -40.97 22.51 -18.43
C HIS A 15 -42.43 22.58 -17.93
N LEU A 16 -42.70 23.34 -16.87
CA LEU A 16 -44.06 23.53 -16.34
C LEU A 16 -44.95 24.40 -17.24
N GLU A 17 -44.37 25.29 -18.06
CA GLU A 17 -45.13 26.16 -18.97
C GLU A 17 -45.59 25.47 -20.27
N PHE A 18 -45.17 24.21 -20.50
CA PHE A 18 -45.43 23.51 -21.77
C PHE A 18 -46.63 22.55 -21.70
N TYR A 19 -47.36 22.48 -20.58
CA TYR A 19 -48.46 21.52 -20.43
C TYR A 19 -49.83 22.20 -20.36
N PRO A 20 -50.78 21.82 -21.24
CA PRO A 20 -52.16 22.28 -21.13
C PRO A 20 -52.84 21.70 -19.89
N GLU A 21 -53.80 22.46 -19.37
CA GLU A 21 -54.51 22.29 -18.09
C GLU A 21 -55.50 21.09 -18.10
N ASN A 22 -55.03 19.90 -18.50
CA ASN A 22 -55.79 18.65 -18.49
C ASN A 22 -54.83 17.44 -18.36
N ARG A 23 -54.16 17.30 -17.21
CA ARG A 23 -53.30 16.14 -16.88
C ARG A 23 -53.89 15.23 -15.79
N GLY A 24 -55.18 14.92 -15.92
CA GLY A 24 -55.84 13.86 -15.16
C GLY A 24 -55.98 12.53 -15.92
N SER A 25 -55.80 12.53 -17.24
CA SER A 25 -56.14 11.39 -18.12
C SER A 25 -54.96 10.55 -18.62
N VAL A 26 -53.72 11.00 -18.39
CA VAL A 26 -52.52 10.16 -18.54
C VAL A 26 -51.86 10.12 -17.16
N SER A 27 -52.52 9.41 -16.25
CA SER A 27 -51.98 9.15 -14.92
C SER A 27 -50.84 8.14 -15.04
N ASP A 28 -49.77 8.35 -14.26
CA ASP A 28 -48.65 7.42 -14.07
C ASP A 28 -49.10 5.97 -13.75
N LYS A 29 -50.39 5.76 -13.42
CA LYS A 29 -51.01 4.43 -13.31
C LYS A 29 -50.76 3.52 -14.52
N ASN A 30 -50.75 4.06 -15.74
CA ASN A 30 -50.51 3.24 -16.93
C ASN A 30 -49.04 2.82 -17.04
N ASP A 31 -48.11 3.71 -16.67
CA ASP A 31 -46.68 3.43 -16.65
C ASP A 31 -46.30 2.50 -15.48
N GLU A 32 -46.93 2.68 -14.33
CA GLU A 32 -46.78 1.79 -13.16
C GLU A 32 -47.31 0.39 -13.44
N GLN A 33 -48.45 0.27 -14.13
CA GLN A 33 -49.00 -1.01 -14.56
C GLN A 33 -48.06 -1.70 -15.57
N PHE A 34 -47.51 -0.95 -16.52
CA PHE A 34 -46.50 -1.45 -17.45
C PHE A 34 -45.25 -1.96 -16.74
N HIS A 35 -44.74 -1.22 -15.76
CA HIS A 35 -43.60 -1.66 -14.94
C HIS A 35 -43.91 -2.92 -14.12
N GLN A 36 -45.12 -3.03 -13.58
CA GLN A 36 -45.54 -4.20 -12.83
C GLN A 36 -45.69 -5.44 -13.74
N ASP A 37 -46.29 -5.28 -14.91
CA ASP A 37 -46.49 -6.38 -15.86
C ASP A 37 -45.19 -6.85 -16.49
N ILE A 38 -44.26 -5.93 -16.77
CA ILE A 38 -42.91 -6.27 -17.21
C ILE A 38 -42.14 -6.99 -16.11
N SER A 39 -42.27 -6.57 -14.85
CA SER A 39 -41.64 -7.26 -13.72
C SER A 39 -42.18 -8.68 -13.55
N ASN A 40 -43.50 -8.85 -13.66
CA ASN A 40 -44.17 -10.15 -13.61
C ASN A 40 -43.80 -11.06 -14.79
N MET A 41 -43.68 -10.48 -16.00
CA MET A 41 -43.18 -11.18 -17.18
C MET A 41 -41.74 -11.63 -17.03
N GLY A 42 -40.88 -10.75 -16.52
CA GLY A 42 -39.50 -11.08 -16.17
C GLY A 42 -39.42 -12.24 -15.17
N ALA A 43 -40.33 -12.31 -14.20
CA ALA A 43 -40.41 -13.43 -13.27
C ALA A 43 -40.82 -14.75 -13.95
N ARG A 44 -41.82 -14.74 -14.84
CA ARG A 44 -42.24 -15.91 -15.64
C ARG A 44 -41.09 -16.48 -16.46
N TYR A 45 -40.27 -15.59 -17.03
CA TYR A 45 -39.16 -15.94 -17.91
C TYR A 45 -37.78 -16.00 -17.23
N ARG A 46 -37.75 -16.00 -15.88
CA ARG A 46 -36.51 -16.01 -15.08
C ARG A 46 -35.48 -14.95 -15.49
N GLY A 47 -35.97 -13.77 -15.92
CA GLY A 47 -35.17 -12.64 -16.37
C GLY A 47 -34.51 -12.82 -17.74
N LYS A 48 -34.81 -13.90 -18.48
CA LYS A 48 -34.31 -14.10 -19.85
C LYS A 48 -35.26 -13.45 -20.85
N TRP A 49 -34.86 -12.32 -21.40
CA TRP A 49 -35.58 -11.62 -22.45
C TRP A 49 -35.49 -12.41 -23.78
N ASN A 50 -36.62 -12.89 -24.30
CA ASN A 50 -36.74 -13.64 -25.55
C ASN A 50 -37.91 -13.03 -26.37
N PRO A 51 -37.80 -12.91 -27.71
CA PRO A 51 -38.90 -12.47 -28.57
C PRO A 51 -40.27 -13.13 -28.30
N LYS A 52 -40.30 -14.40 -27.87
CA LYS A 52 -41.55 -15.08 -27.46
C LYS A 52 -42.27 -14.42 -26.28
N MET A 53 -41.53 -13.80 -25.37
CA MET A 53 -42.11 -13.10 -24.21
C MET A 53 -42.96 -11.90 -24.63
N LEU A 54 -42.58 -11.18 -25.69
CA LEU A 54 -43.36 -10.07 -26.20
C LEU A 54 -44.64 -10.56 -26.87
N ALA A 55 -44.60 -11.67 -27.60
CA ALA A 55 -45.79 -12.28 -28.19
C ALA A 55 -46.82 -12.69 -27.11
N ASP A 56 -46.35 -13.30 -26.02
CA ASP A 56 -47.21 -13.64 -24.88
C ASP A 56 -47.74 -12.40 -24.15
N TYR A 57 -46.96 -11.31 -24.08
CA TYR A 57 -47.40 -10.06 -23.47
C TYR A 57 -48.54 -9.42 -24.26
N PHE A 58 -48.42 -9.38 -25.59
CA PHE A 58 -49.50 -8.91 -26.44
C PHE A 58 -50.74 -9.81 -26.35
N LEU A 59 -50.56 -11.14 -26.26
CA LEU A 59 -51.65 -12.09 -26.08
C LEU A 59 -52.37 -11.94 -24.72
N ASP A 60 -51.65 -11.60 -23.65
CA ASP A 60 -52.23 -11.35 -22.32
C ASP A 60 -53.06 -10.06 -22.30
N ILE A 61 -52.64 -9.03 -23.05
CA ILE A 61 -53.37 -7.76 -23.22
C ILE A 61 -54.65 -7.98 -24.02
N GLU A 62 -54.58 -8.73 -25.12
CA GLU A 62 -55.71 -8.95 -26.04
C GLU A 62 -56.80 -9.85 -25.43
N ASN A 63 -56.43 -10.78 -24.53
CA ASN A 63 -57.35 -11.65 -23.81
C ASN A 63 -57.86 -11.08 -22.48
N GLY A 64 -57.52 -9.82 -22.13
CA GLY A 64 -58.02 -9.14 -20.93
C GLY A 64 -57.59 -9.77 -19.60
N TYR A 65 -56.51 -10.56 -19.60
CA TYR A 65 -55.98 -11.20 -18.39
C TYR A 65 -55.22 -10.18 -17.52
N SER A 66 -55.99 -9.31 -16.86
CA SER A 66 -55.48 -8.57 -15.70
C SER A 66 -55.13 -9.58 -14.60
N SER A 67 -53.84 -9.79 -14.35
CA SER A 67 -53.32 -10.65 -13.27
C SER A 67 -53.78 -10.27 -11.85
N SER A 68 -54.60 -9.24 -11.73
CA SER A 68 -55.25 -8.76 -10.50
C SER A 68 -56.61 -9.43 -10.19
N GLN A 69 -57.23 -10.19 -11.11
CA GLN A 69 -58.50 -10.89 -10.82
C GLN A 69 -58.36 -12.28 -10.17
N ALA A 70 -57.13 -12.80 -10.00
CA ALA A 70 -56.93 -14.13 -9.41
C ALA A 70 -57.18 -14.19 -7.87
N GLN A 71 -57.55 -13.09 -7.22
CA GLN A 71 -57.62 -13.00 -5.76
C GLN A 71 -59.01 -12.82 -5.14
N SER A 72 -60.11 -12.70 -5.90
CA SER A 72 -61.42 -12.43 -5.27
C SER A 72 -62.37 -13.63 -5.11
N THR A 73 -62.06 -14.82 -5.64
CA THR A 73 -62.75 -16.06 -5.26
C THR A 73 -61.76 -17.20 -5.13
N GLY A 74 -61.32 -17.47 -3.91
CA GLY A 74 -60.32 -18.50 -3.56
C GLY A 74 -60.75 -19.95 -3.77
N GLN A 75 -61.65 -20.23 -4.72
CA GLN A 75 -61.93 -21.58 -5.20
C GLN A 75 -61.35 -21.76 -6.59
N VAL A 76 -60.04 -22.01 -6.62
CA VAL A 76 -59.47 -22.78 -7.74
C VAL A 76 -60.02 -24.19 -7.57
N HIS A 77 -61.06 -24.57 -8.32
CA HIS A 77 -61.45 -25.97 -8.47
C HIS A 77 -60.26 -26.70 -9.09
N LYS A 78 -59.40 -27.26 -8.24
CA LYS A 78 -58.23 -28.01 -8.70
C LYS A 78 -58.74 -29.25 -9.41
N LYS A 79 -58.27 -29.44 -10.65
CA LYS A 79 -58.71 -30.55 -11.51
C LYS A 79 -58.55 -31.88 -10.77
N VAL A 80 -59.65 -32.60 -10.65
CA VAL A 80 -59.67 -34.01 -10.21
C VAL A 80 -58.83 -34.80 -11.23
N LYS A 81 -57.87 -35.60 -10.74
CA LYS A 81 -57.04 -36.46 -11.59
C LYS A 81 -57.50 -37.91 -11.43
N LYS A 82 -57.09 -38.78 -12.37
CA LYS A 82 -57.35 -40.23 -12.34
C LYS A 82 -57.02 -40.88 -10.98
N VAL A 83 -55.94 -40.43 -10.34
CA VAL A 83 -55.51 -40.91 -9.01
C VAL A 83 -56.59 -40.68 -7.94
N ASP A 84 -57.36 -39.59 -8.02
CA ASP A 84 -58.40 -39.29 -7.03
C ASP A 84 -59.58 -40.26 -7.17
N PHE A 85 -59.93 -40.66 -8.41
CA PHE A 85 -60.97 -41.66 -8.66
C PHE A 85 -60.54 -43.08 -8.24
N LEU A 86 -59.24 -43.40 -8.37
CA LEU A 86 -58.69 -44.68 -7.91
C LEU A 86 -58.66 -44.76 -6.37
N SER A 87 -58.24 -43.67 -5.70
CA SER A 87 -58.30 -43.59 -4.24
C SER A 87 -59.73 -43.66 -3.72
N LEU A 88 -60.67 -43.02 -4.41
CA LEU A 88 -62.10 -43.08 -4.09
C LEU A 88 -62.69 -44.48 -4.26
N ALA A 89 -62.33 -45.20 -5.34
CA ALA A 89 -62.76 -46.57 -5.53
C ALA A 89 -62.23 -47.51 -4.43
N ALA A 90 -60.98 -47.29 -3.98
CA ALA A 90 -60.40 -48.02 -2.87
C ALA A 90 -61.10 -47.72 -1.53
N GLU A 91 -61.51 -46.46 -1.28
CA GLU A 91 -62.30 -46.08 -0.10
C GLU A 91 -63.71 -46.69 -0.10
N LEU A 92 -64.28 -46.94 -1.28
CA LEU A 92 -65.56 -47.64 -1.47
C LEU A 92 -65.43 -49.17 -1.51
N GLY A 93 -64.23 -49.72 -1.31
CA GLY A 93 -63.98 -51.17 -1.32
C GLY A 93 -64.10 -51.83 -2.70
N LEU A 94 -64.06 -51.07 -3.79
CA LEU A 94 -64.08 -51.58 -5.15
C LEU A 94 -62.64 -51.88 -5.60
N ASP A 95 -62.35 -53.14 -5.95
CA ASP A 95 -61.05 -53.52 -6.53
C ASP A 95 -61.03 -53.19 -8.02
N VAL A 96 -60.49 -52.02 -8.35
CA VAL A 96 -60.46 -51.51 -9.74
C VAL A 96 -59.02 -51.44 -10.23
N SER A 97 -58.75 -52.11 -11.35
CA SER A 97 -57.43 -52.10 -11.98
C SER A 97 -56.99 -50.67 -12.37
N PRO A 98 -55.72 -50.26 -12.12
CA PRO A 98 -55.23 -48.91 -12.44
C PRO A 98 -55.27 -48.55 -13.93
N THR A 99 -55.42 -49.56 -14.81
CA THR A 99 -55.44 -49.40 -16.27
C THR A 99 -56.78 -48.92 -16.80
N VAL A 100 -57.86 -49.08 -16.04
CA VAL A 100 -59.25 -48.76 -16.43
C VAL A 100 -59.40 -47.28 -16.78
N GLY A 101 -60.22 -46.97 -17.79
CA GLY A 101 -60.45 -45.58 -18.24
C GLY A 101 -61.23 -44.75 -17.22
N ASN A 102 -61.04 -43.42 -17.20
CA ASN A 102 -61.76 -42.53 -16.26
C ASN A 102 -63.30 -42.68 -16.36
N LEU A 103 -63.81 -42.87 -17.58
CA LEU A 103 -65.24 -43.05 -17.85
C LEU A 103 -65.77 -44.39 -17.32
N GLU A 104 -64.98 -45.45 -17.44
CA GLU A 104 -65.33 -46.79 -16.95
C GLU A 104 -65.33 -46.83 -15.42
N LEU A 105 -64.36 -46.17 -14.78
CA LEU A 105 -64.31 -45.96 -13.33
C LEU A 105 -65.55 -45.22 -12.82
N ILE A 106 -65.93 -44.11 -13.47
CA ILE A 106 -67.11 -43.33 -13.07
C ILE A 106 -68.39 -44.17 -13.21
N LYS A 107 -68.54 -44.92 -14.31
CA LYS A 107 -69.69 -45.81 -14.52
C LYS A 107 -69.76 -46.91 -13.45
N LEU A 108 -68.63 -47.53 -13.11
CA LEU A 108 -68.56 -48.59 -12.10
C LEU A 108 -68.98 -48.08 -10.71
N ILE A 109 -68.58 -46.86 -10.37
CA ILE A 109 -68.95 -46.22 -9.10
C ILE A 109 -70.43 -45.83 -9.10
N GLN A 110 -70.97 -45.34 -10.22
CA GLN A 110 -72.39 -45.00 -10.35
C GLN A 110 -73.31 -46.24 -10.33
N SER A 111 -72.78 -47.41 -10.68
CA SER A 111 -73.51 -48.68 -10.60
C SER A 111 -73.48 -49.35 -9.23
N SER A 112 -72.79 -48.78 -8.23
CA SER A 112 -72.78 -49.36 -6.88
C SER A 112 -74.13 -49.14 -6.19
N ALA A 113 -74.61 -50.15 -5.46
CA ALA A 113 -75.89 -50.11 -4.76
C ALA A 113 -75.93 -49.08 -3.61
N GLU A 114 -74.75 -48.60 -3.18
CA GLU A 114 -74.56 -47.65 -2.08
C GLU A 114 -74.24 -46.22 -2.58
N TYR A 115 -74.44 -45.95 -3.87
CA TYR A 115 -74.13 -44.65 -4.47
C TYR A 115 -75.12 -43.57 -4.01
N GLU A 116 -74.68 -42.71 -3.10
CA GLU A 116 -75.33 -41.43 -2.81
C GLU A 116 -74.52 -40.28 -3.42
N GLN A 117 -75.17 -39.45 -4.23
CA GLN A 117 -74.48 -38.48 -5.09
C GLN A 117 -73.71 -37.42 -4.29
N GLU A 118 -74.21 -37.02 -3.13
CA GLU A 118 -73.58 -35.98 -2.32
C GLU A 118 -72.42 -36.53 -1.48
N THR A 119 -72.56 -37.74 -0.94
CA THR A 119 -71.47 -38.43 -0.22
C THR A 119 -70.30 -38.70 -1.17
N PHE A 120 -70.56 -39.12 -2.40
CA PHE A 120 -69.51 -39.29 -3.42
C PHE A 120 -68.75 -37.99 -3.71
N LYS A 121 -69.46 -36.87 -3.85
CA LYS A 121 -68.82 -35.56 -4.08
C LYS A 121 -67.98 -35.13 -2.88
N ASP A 122 -68.45 -35.36 -1.66
CA ASP A 122 -67.74 -34.99 -0.44
C ASP A 122 -66.47 -35.83 -0.26
N ILE A 123 -66.54 -37.14 -0.52
CA ILE A 123 -65.37 -38.02 -0.48
C ILE A 123 -64.37 -37.63 -1.57
N LEU A 124 -64.83 -37.39 -2.81
CA LEU A 124 -63.95 -36.95 -3.90
C LEU A 124 -63.29 -35.59 -3.60
N ARG A 125 -64.02 -34.67 -2.95
CA ARG A 125 -63.50 -33.37 -2.49
C ARG A 125 -62.45 -33.57 -1.40
N ALA A 126 -62.68 -34.48 -0.45
CA ALA A 126 -61.73 -34.82 0.60
C ALA A 126 -60.43 -35.41 0.03
N VAL A 127 -60.53 -36.42 -0.86
CA VAL A 127 -59.39 -37.06 -1.54
C VAL A 127 -58.58 -36.04 -2.35
N THR A 128 -59.27 -35.21 -3.14
CA THR A 128 -58.61 -34.16 -3.95
C THR A 128 -57.90 -33.14 -3.06
N SER A 129 -58.53 -32.76 -1.94
CA SER A 129 -57.96 -31.81 -0.98
C SER A 129 -56.75 -32.39 -0.26
N ALA A 130 -56.80 -33.66 0.17
CA ALA A 130 -55.70 -34.36 0.81
C ALA A 130 -54.47 -34.48 -0.12
N ARG A 131 -54.68 -34.87 -1.39
CA ARG A 131 -53.59 -34.91 -2.38
C ARG A 131 -52.97 -33.54 -2.58
N VAL A 132 -53.80 -32.51 -2.76
CA VAL A 132 -53.34 -31.15 -2.95
C VAL A 132 -52.55 -30.64 -1.75
N GLN A 133 -52.99 -30.98 -0.54
CA GLN A 133 -52.30 -30.61 0.69
C GLN A 133 -50.94 -31.31 0.78
N LYS A 134 -50.88 -32.61 0.45
CA LYS A 134 -49.61 -33.36 0.38
C LYS A 134 -48.64 -32.76 -0.65
N GLU A 135 -49.11 -32.44 -1.85
CA GLU A 135 -48.30 -31.76 -2.87
C GLU A 135 -47.79 -30.38 -2.38
N LYS A 136 -48.62 -29.62 -1.66
CA LYS A 136 -48.21 -28.33 -1.07
C LYS A 136 -47.15 -28.52 0.01
N GLU A 137 -47.31 -29.51 0.89
CA GLU A 137 -46.35 -29.81 1.95
C GLU A 137 -45.00 -30.26 1.41
N GLU A 138 -44.98 -31.10 0.38
CA GLU A 138 -43.75 -31.51 -0.31
C GLU A 138 -43.04 -30.31 -0.96
N ARG A 139 -43.80 -29.43 -1.63
CA ARG A 139 -43.26 -28.18 -2.18
C ARG A 139 -42.69 -27.28 -1.09
N ALA A 140 -43.42 -27.10 0.02
CA ALA A 140 -42.97 -26.29 1.15
C ALA A 140 -41.70 -26.87 1.81
N LYS A 141 -41.61 -28.20 1.94
CA LYS A 141 -40.40 -28.89 2.42
C LYS A 141 -39.22 -28.64 1.48
N LYS A 142 -39.41 -28.78 0.17
CA LYS A 142 -38.38 -28.52 -0.84
C LYS A 142 -37.90 -27.07 -0.79
N GLU A 143 -38.81 -26.10 -0.72
CA GLU A 143 -38.45 -24.68 -0.58
C GLU A 143 -37.70 -24.39 0.72
N ARG A 144 -38.07 -25.03 1.84
CA ARG A 144 -37.38 -24.88 3.13
C ARG A 144 -35.94 -25.41 3.04
N GLU A 145 -35.73 -26.56 2.41
CA GLU A 145 -34.40 -27.11 2.18
C GLU A 145 -33.58 -26.25 1.22
N GLU A 146 -34.16 -25.76 0.13
CA GLU A 146 -33.48 -24.81 -0.77
C GLU A 146 -33.11 -23.51 -0.03
N ARG A 147 -33.98 -22.98 0.84
CA ARG A 147 -33.71 -21.79 1.65
C ARG A 147 -32.58 -22.03 2.65
N LYS A 148 -32.54 -23.20 3.30
CA LYS A 148 -31.41 -23.62 4.15
C LYS A 148 -30.12 -23.73 3.34
N GLY A 149 -30.17 -24.35 2.16
CA GLY A 149 -29.03 -24.45 1.25
C GLY A 149 -28.49 -23.09 0.82
N ARG A 150 -29.37 -22.16 0.46
CA ARG A 150 -29.00 -20.76 0.13
C ARG A 150 -28.34 -20.05 1.32
N LYS A 151 -28.87 -20.22 2.54
CA LYS A 151 -28.27 -19.65 3.76
C LYS A 151 -26.86 -20.22 4.00
N ARG A 152 -26.67 -21.53 3.87
CA ARG A 152 -25.35 -22.18 4.01
C ARG A 152 -24.34 -21.65 2.99
N ARG A 153 -24.72 -21.57 1.70
CA ARG A 153 -23.87 -21.00 0.63
C ARG A 153 -23.51 -19.54 0.88
N ARG A 154 -24.43 -18.75 1.45
CA ARG A 154 -24.16 -17.36 1.82
C ARG A 154 -23.15 -17.26 2.96
N GLN A 155 -23.32 -18.04 4.01
CA GLN A 155 -22.38 -18.08 5.14
C GLN A 155 -20.99 -18.55 4.71
N GLU A 156 -20.90 -19.53 3.82
CA GLU A 156 -19.63 -19.99 3.26
C GLU A 156 -18.89 -18.88 2.51
N ARG A 157 -19.60 -18.18 1.61
CA ARG A 157 -19.04 -17.02 0.89
C ARG A 157 -18.60 -15.90 1.82
N GLU A 158 -19.33 -15.65 2.91
CA GLU A 158 -18.94 -14.65 3.91
C GLU A 158 -17.65 -15.06 4.64
N ARG A 159 -17.52 -16.33 5.04
CA ARG A 159 -16.28 -16.87 5.64
C ARG A 159 -15.09 -16.80 4.69
N GLU A 160 -15.29 -17.10 3.41
CA GLU A 160 -14.24 -16.98 2.40
C GLU A 160 -13.76 -15.52 2.22
N ARG A 161 -14.70 -14.58 2.19
CA ARG A 161 -14.39 -13.14 2.13
C ARG A 161 -13.63 -12.68 3.37
N GLU A 162 -14.02 -13.14 4.55
CA GLU A 162 -13.33 -12.83 5.80
C GLU A 162 -11.89 -13.37 5.80
N LYS A 163 -11.69 -14.64 5.44
CA LYS A 163 -10.35 -15.22 5.24
C LYS A 163 -9.52 -14.44 4.21
N GLY A 164 -10.15 -13.99 3.13
CA GLY A 164 -9.53 -13.14 2.12
C GLY A 164 -9.06 -11.79 2.68
N ARG A 165 -9.89 -11.13 3.48
CA ARG A 165 -9.55 -9.88 4.18
C ARG A 165 -8.41 -10.07 5.17
N GLU A 166 -8.45 -11.14 5.95
CA GLU A 166 -7.39 -11.45 6.92
C GLU A 166 -6.04 -11.70 6.23
N LYS A 167 -6.03 -12.50 5.15
CA LYS A 167 -4.83 -12.73 4.33
C LYS A 167 -4.30 -11.44 3.72
N LYS A 168 -5.18 -10.57 3.20
CA LYS A 168 -4.79 -9.26 2.66
C LYS A 168 -4.17 -8.39 3.75
N GLY A 169 -4.79 -8.34 4.93
CA GLY A 169 -4.27 -7.60 6.08
C GLY A 169 -2.90 -8.12 6.56
N LYS A 170 -2.68 -9.43 6.59
CA LYS A 170 -1.36 -10.02 6.90
C LYS A 170 -0.29 -9.58 5.90
N ARG A 171 -0.57 -9.70 4.60
CA ARG A 171 0.34 -9.25 3.53
C ARG A 171 0.65 -7.76 3.60
N GLU A 172 -0.34 -6.95 3.97
CA GLU A 172 -0.17 -5.50 4.11
C GLU A 172 0.73 -5.14 5.30
N ARG A 173 0.53 -5.79 6.45
CA ARG A 173 1.41 -5.65 7.62
C ARG A 173 2.84 -6.10 7.33
N GLU A 174 3.03 -7.19 6.59
CA GLU A 174 4.36 -7.65 6.17
C GLU A 174 5.05 -6.61 5.29
N ARG A 175 4.34 -6.07 4.29
CA ARG A 175 4.87 -4.99 3.44
C ARG A 175 5.16 -3.71 4.22
N GLU A 176 4.35 -3.39 5.22
CA GLU A 176 4.60 -2.23 6.09
C GLU A 176 5.87 -2.41 6.91
N LYS A 177 6.05 -3.57 7.56
CA LYS A 177 7.29 -3.93 8.26
C LYS A 177 8.52 -3.88 7.34
N GLU A 178 8.39 -4.37 6.12
CA GLU A 178 9.47 -4.32 5.12
C GLU A 178 9.86 -2.87 4.77
N ARG A 179 8.86 -2.00 4.55
CA ARG A 179 9.11 -0.57 4.29
C ARG A 179 9.72 0.14 5.49
N GLU A 180 9.26 -0.16 6.71
CA GLU A 180 9.84 0.39 7.94
C GLU A 180 11.29 -0.04 8.10
N TRP A 181 11.57 -1.33 7.91
CA TRP A 181 12.92 -1.86 7.94
C TRP A 181 13.82 -1.22 6.88
N GLU A 182 13.31 -1.00 5.66
CA GLU A 182 14.08 -0.34 4.60
C GLU A 182 14.36 1.13 4.94
N LYS A 183 13.39 1.86 5.50
CA LYS A 183 13.58 3.23 5.99
C LYS A 183 14.63 3.27 7.11
N GLU A 184 14.55 2.36 8.06
CA GLU A 184 15.50 2.27 9.16
C GLU A 184 16.91 1.95 8.64
N LYS A 185 17.03 1.01 7.69
CA LYS A 185 18.30 0.70 7.04
C LYS A 185 18.90 1.93 6.36
N LYS A 186 18.12 2.66 5.55
CA LYS A 186 18.56 3.92 4.92
C LYS A 186 18.93 4.98 5.93
N ALA A 187 18.19 5.11 7.04
CA ALA A 187 18.51 6.04 8.11
C ALA A 187 19.85 5.70 8.79
N ARG A 188 20.12 4.41 9.03
CA ARG A 188 21.41 3.93 9.58
C ARG A 188 22.56 4.23 8.61
N GLU A 189 22.39 3.93 7.33
CA GLU A 189 23.39 4.23 6.29
C GLU A 189 23.69 5.74 6.21
N ASN A 190 22.63 6.58 6.20
CA ASN A 190 22.78 8.03 6.22
C ASN A 190 23.45 8.55 7.48
N ALA A 191 23.15 7.97 8.66
CA ALA A 191 23.79 8.34 9.91
C ALA A 191 25.29 8.01 9.93
N VAL A 192 25.68 6.85 9.37
CA VAL A 192 27.09 6.49 9.20
C VAL A 192 27.79 7.47 8.26
N LEU A 193 27.15 7.81 7.13
CA LEU A 193 27.69 8.79 6.19
C LEU A 193 27.87 10.18 6.83
N LEU A 194 26.91 10.62 7.64
CA LEU A 194 26.99 11.89 8.36
C LEU A 194 28.17 11.89 9.34
N LYS A 195 28.30 10.84 10.16
CA LYS A 195 29.44 10.69 11.09
C LYS A 195 30.78 10.69 10.36
N LYS A 196 30.85 10.05 9.19
CA LYS A 196 32.07 10.06 8.36
C LYS A 196 32.45 11.49 7.94
N LYS A 197 31.48 12.29 7.48
CA LYS A 197 31.70 13.70 7.13
C LYS A 197 32.10 14.55 8.34
N GLU A 198 31.51 14.31 9.51
CA GLU A 198 31.88 15.00 10.75
C GLU A 198 33.35 14.73 11.13
N ILE A 199 33.80 13.48 11.00
CA ILE A 199 35.19 13.10 11.24
C ILE A 199 36.12 13.75 10.20
N GLU A 200 35.78 13.69 8.92
CA GLU A 200 36.55 14.35 7.85
C GLU A 200 36.69 15.86 8.09
N ASN A 201 35.61 16.53 8.48
CA ASN A 201 35.62 17.95 8.83
C ASN A 201 36.49 18.23 10.07
N ALA A 202 36.47 17.36 11.08
CA ALA A 202 37.31 17.51 12.27
C ALA A 202 38.80 17.32 11.94
N ILE A 203 39.13 16.37 11.06
CA ILE A 203 40.50 16.17 10.57
C ILE A 203 40.97 17.42 9.83
N LEU A 204 40.17 17.95 8.91
CA LEU A 204 40.49 19.17 8.16
C LEU A 204 40.72 20.37 9.09
N LEU A 205 39.84 20.54 10.09
CA LEU A 205 39.97 21.62 11.06
C LEU A 205 41.27 21.50 11.88
N ASN A 206 41.63 20.30 12.31
CA ASN A 206 42.89 20.05 13.02
C ASN A 206 44.10 20.32 12.12
N GLN A 207 44.03 19.93 10.85
CA GLN A 207 45.08 20.23 9.87
C GLN A 207 45.29 21.73 9.70
N MET A 208 44.21 22.52 9.56
CA MET A 208 44.30 23.98 9.49
C MET A 208 44.91 24.59 10.76
N LYS A 209 44.51 24.11 11.95
CA LYS A 209 45.08 24.58 13.23
C LYS A 209 46.58 24.33 13.32
N LEU A 210 47.03 23.15 12.92
CA LEU A 210 48.46 22.82 12.87
C LEU A 210 49.22 23.70 11.89
N GLU A 211 48.64 24.00 10.72
CA GLU A 211 49.27 24.90 9.75
C GLU A 211 49.37 26.34 10.27
N THR A 212 48.33 26.85 10.95
CA THR A 212 48.38 28.18 11.58
C THR A 212 49.41 28.25 12.71
N GLU A 213 49.56 27.18 13.49
CA GLU A 213 50.56 27.12 14.56
C GLU A 213 51.97 26.97 13.99
N ALA A 214 52.16 26.19 12.93
CA ALA A 214 53.44 26.09 12.22
C ALA A 214 53.88 27.45 11.67
N LYS A 215 52.98 28.22 11.05
CA LYS A 215 53.25 29.61 10.58
C LYS A 215 53.57 30.58 11.73
N ARG A 216 52.95 30.38 12.90
CA ARG A 216 53.27 31.13 14.12
C ARG A 216 54.67 30.77 14.65
N ILE A 217 55.04 29.49 14.61
CA ILE A 217 56.39 29.04 15.00
C ILE A 217 57.43 29.57 14.00
N GLU A 218 57.19 29.50 12.69
CA GLU A 218 58.10 30.08 11.68
C GLU A 218 58.32 31.58 11.89
N SER A 219 57.27 32.37 12.13
CA SER A 219 57.42 33.81 12.38
C SER A 219 58.13 34.15 13.70
N THR A 220 58.00 33.30 14.73
CA THR A 220 58.78 33.44 15.98
C THR A 220 60.21 32.89 15.88
N THR A 221 60.50 32.06 14.88
CA THR A 221 61.85 31.53 14.61
C THR A 221 62.63 32.48 13.70
N GLU A 222 61.98 33.17 12.76
CA GLU A 222 62.59 34.28 12.01
C GLU A 222 63.02 35.43 12.94
N GLU A 223 62.32 35.64 14.06
CA GLU A 223 62.69 36.64 15.06
C GLU A 223 63.78 36.16 16.06
N ARG A 224 64.12 34.86 16.08
CA ARG A 224 65.16 34.28 16.96
C ARG A 224 66.38 33.68 16.27
N VAL A 225 66.51 33.79 14.95
CA VAL A 225 67.80 33.60 14.27
C VAL A 225 68.43 34.95 13.90
N LYS A 226 68.37 35.90 14.84
CA LYS A 226 69.44 36.88 15.01
C LYS A 226 70.32 36.43 16.18
N CYS A 227 70.75 35.17 16.15
CA CYS A 227 71.89 34.76 16.95
C CYS A 227 73.11 35.44 16.32
N SER A 228 73.40 36.68 16.74
CA SER A 228 74.71 37.26 16.50
C SER A 228 75.67 36.41 17.32
N PHE A 229 76.27 35.40 16.69
CA PHE A 229 77.42 34.71 17.23
C PHE A 229 78.54 35.76 17.28
N ASP A 230 78.61 36.47 18.40
CA ASP A 230 79.50 37.62 18.56
C ASP A 230 80.91 37.11 18.85
N VAL A 231 81.68 36.96 17.78
CA VAL A 231 83.09 36.54 17.82
C VAL A 231 83.91 37.50 18.70
N HIS A 232 83.47 38.74 18.91
CA HIS A 232 84.16 39.71 19.77
C HIS A 232 84.18 39.29 21.26
N HIS A 233 83.16 38.57 21.74
CA HIS A 233 83.15 38.06 23.12
C HIS A 233 84.20 36.95 23.33
N LEU A 234 84.46 36.14 22.30
CA LEU A 234 85.51 35.10 22.32
C LEU A 234 86.91 35.72 22.28
N ILE A 235 87.08 36.84 21.57
CA ILE A 235 88.36 37.53 21.41
C ILE A 235 88.75 38.32 22.67
N GLN A 236 87.79 38.94 23.38
CA GLN A 236 88.08 39.74 24.58
C GLN A 236 88.60 38.93 25.78
N ALA A 237 88.36 37.61 25.83
CA ALA A 237 88.80 36.78 26.94
C ALA A 237 90.30 36.39 26.88
N LEU A 238 90.98 36.66 25.76
CA LEU A 238 92.39 36.28 25.55
C LEU A 238 93.29 37.50 25.65
N ASN A 239 94.00 37.61 26.77
CA ASN A 239 94.88 38.74 27.09
C ASN A 239 96.15 38.68 26.22
N PRO A 240 96.39 39.62 25.28
CA PRO A 240 97.49 39.54 24.31
C PRO A 240 98.89 39.82 24.91
N LYS A 241 98.98 40.00 26.23
CA LYS A 241 100.24 40.31 26.94
C LYS A 241 101.09 39.09 27.29
N ILE A 242 100.66 37.87 26.93
CA ILE A 242 101.44 36.65 27.10
C ILE A 242 102.30 36.50 25.85
N GLY A 243 103.61 36.71 26.00
CA GLY A 243 104.60 36.88 24.93
C GLY A 243 104.92 35.67 24.06
N ASP A 244 103.98 34.74 23.85
CA ASP A 244 104.10 33.64 22.89
C ASP A 244 103.00 33.75 21.82
N ILE A 245 103.34 34.40 20.71
CA ILE A 245 102.45 34.60 19.54
C ILE A 245 101.93 33.26 19.00
N ASN A 246 102.77 32.22 19.02
CA ASN A 246 102.42 30.87 18.58
C ASN A 246 101.32 30.21 19.42
N LEU A 247 101.30 30.46 20.73
CA LEU A 247 100.28 29.91 21.63
C LEU A 247 98.91 30.56 21.39
N TYR A 248 98.90 31.86 21.10
CA TYR A 248 97.69 32.60 20.77
C TYR A 248 97.07 32.12 19.44
N LEU A 249 97.88 31.98 18.39
CA LEU A 249 97.43 31.50 17.08
C LEU A 249 96.88 30.07 17.14
N THR A 250 97.54 29.17 17.90
CA THR A 250 97.10 27.78 18.08
C THR A 250 95.74 27.69 18.78
N LEU A 251 95.52 28.49 19.83
CA LEU A 251 94.25 28.51 20.54
C LEU A 251 93.13 29.12 19.70
N PHE A 252 93.42 30.18 18.95
CA PHE A 252 92.47 30.80 18.03
C PHE A 252 92.00 29.85 16.93
N GLU A 253 92.94 29.13 16.30
CA GLU A 253 92.64 28.12 15.27
C GLU A 253 91.79 26.96 15.82
N ARG A 254 92.07 26.52 17.06
CA ARG A 254 91.31 25.46 17.73
C ARG A 254 89.86 25.87 18.01
N GLN A 255 89.62 27.14 18.31
CA GLN A 255 88.26 27.68 18.48
C GLN A 255 87.52 27.80 17.14
N LEU A 256 88.19 28.23 16.06
CA LEU A 256 87.60 28.29 14.72
C LEU A 256 87.23 26.91 14.17
N LYS A 257 88.06 25.89 14.42
CA LYS A 257 87.77 24.49 14.09
C LYS A 257 86.57 23.96 14.86
N THR A 258 86.44 24.31 16.14
CA THR A 258 85.28 23.91 16.97
C THR A 258 83.99 24.59 16.50
N ALA A 259 84.08 25.83 16.00
CA ALA A 259 82.96 26.58 15.42
C ALA A 259 82.62 26.21 13.96
N LYS A 260 83.31 25.23 13.35
CA LYS A 260 83.11 24.77 11.94
C LYS A 260 83.20 25.90 10.90
N VAL A 261 83.97 26.97 11.17
CA VAL A 261 84.20 28.06 10.21
C VAL A 261 85.40 27.68 9.33
N LYS A 262 85.22 27.63 7.99
CA LYS A 262 86.32 27.36 7.05
C LYS A 262 87.32 28.53 7.06
N VAL A 263 88.59 28.22 7.32
CA VAL A 263 89.68 29.20 7.40
C VAL A 263 90.08 29.62 5.98
N TYR A 264 89.64 30.80 5.55
CA TYR A 264 90.15 31.48 4.35
C TYR A 264 90.87 32.76 4.80
N ILE A 265 91.88 33.18 4.03
CA ILE A 265 92.83 34.28 4.28
C ILE A 265 92.18 35.59 4.78
N HIS A 266 90.86 35.78 4.56
CA HIS A 266 90.07 36.90 5.07
C HIS A 266 89.90 36.98 6.60
N HIS A 267 90.30 35.97 7.37
CA HIS A 267 90.19 36.01 8.84
C HIS A 267 91.34 36.76 9.53
N ILE A 268 92.40 37.13 8.81
CA ILE A 268 93.51 37.96 9.35
C ILE A 268 93.00 39.36 9.74
N SER A 269 92.00 39.88 9.02
CA SER A 269 91.33 41.15 9.32
C SER A 269 90.56 41.18 10.64
N LEU A 270 90.35 40.03 11.29
CA LEU A 270 89.66 39.92 12.58
C LEU A 270 90.62 40.01 13.78
N LEU A 271 91.93 40.06 13.53
CA LEU A 271 92.93 40.21 14.59
C LEU A 271 92.99 41.67 15.08
N PRO A 272 93.17 41.90 16.40
CA PRO A 272 93.41 43.24 16.94
C PRO A 272 94.60 43.91 16.25
N ASN A 273 94.51 45.22 16.00
CA ASN A 273 95.52 46.00 15.26
C ASN A 273 96.94 45.86 15.83
N ASP A 274 97.07 45.69 17.15
CA ASP A 274 98.34 45.47 17.86
C ASP A 274 99.04 44.16 17.44
N MET A 275 98.26 43.11 17.10
CA MET A 275 98.77 41.83 16.61
C MET A 275 99.17 41.91 15.14
N VAL A 276 98.42 42.66 14.33
CA VAL A 276 98.76 42.92 12.91
C VAL A 276 100.09 43.67 12.81
N GLN A 277 100.34 44.61 13.73
CA GLN A 277 101.61 45.34 13.81
C GLN A 277 102.79 44.48 14.29
N LEU A 278 102.55 43.45 15.09
CA LEU A 278 103.58 42.48 15.51
C LEU A 278 103.96 41.52 14.38
N ILE A 279 102.98 41.01 13.63
CA ILE A 279 103.20 40.12 12.47
C ILE A 279 103.92 40.86 11.34
N SER A 280 103.60 42.14 11.12
CA SER A 280 104.26 42.97 10.11
C SER A 280 105.71 43.34 10.45
N ARG A 281 106.20 42.95 11.63
CA ARG A 281 107.54 43.30 12.16
C ARG A 281 108.51 42.11 12.15
N GLU A 282 108.07 40.91 11.77
CA GLU A 282 108.96 39.76 11.58
C GLU A 282 109.63 39.82 10.20
N PRO A 283 110.97 39.73 10.12
CA PRO A 283 111.68 39.69 8.85
C PRO A 283 111.44 38.36 8.11
N GLU A 284 111.37 38.47 6.80
CA GLU A 284 111.09 37.46 5.77
C GLU A 284 112.20 36.40 5.62
N GLU A 285 112.59 35.74 6.70
CA GLU A 285 113.61 34.68 6.67
C GLU A 285 113.24 33.52 7.62
N VAL A 286 112.21 32.74 7.28
CA VAL A 286 112.17 31.26 7.35
C VAL A 286 110.97 30.79 6.51
N ILE A 287 111.08 30.84 5.19
CA ILE A 287 110.26 30.00 4.30
C ILE A 287 111.10 28.76 4.03
N GLU A 288 111.19 27.86 5.00
CA GLU A 288 111.60 26.49 4.72
C GLU A 288 111.13 25.58 5.87
N TYR A 289 110.48 24.48 5.47
CA TYR A 289 109.83 23.45 6.29
C TYR A 289 108.50 23.85 6.91
N TYR A 290 107.39 23.60 6.20
CA TYR A 290 106.57 22.38 6.32
C TYR A 290 105.42 22.47 5.30
N GLU A 291 105.47 21.58 4.30
CA GLU A 291 104.28 21.12 3.55
C GLU A 291 103.30 20.39 4.48
#